data_AF-A0A226EG29-F1
#
_entry.id   AF-A0A226EG29-F1
#
_cell.length_a   1.000
_cell.length_b   1.000
_cell.length_c   1.000
_cell.angle_alpha   90.00
_cell.angle_beta   90.00
_cell.angle_gamma   90.00
#
_symmetry.space_group_name_H-M   'P 1'
#
loop_
_entity.id
_entity.type
_entity.pdbx_description
1 polymer ?
#
loop_
_entity_poly.entity_id
_entity_poly.type
_entity_poly.pdbx_seq_one_letter_code
_entity_poly.pdbx_strand_id
1 'polypeptide(L)'
;MRLLTHEPVEQLRVIFDEYRRMSGQSMQEAIQTEFSGDLRNAMLTIVKSAINRAQYYAEKLESAMKGLRFDDDTIIRIIVSRCEIDLDEIKGEYLKIYHKTLYHSIQTRISGDYRTAMLALIGTP
;
A
#
# COMPACT_ATOMS: atom_id res chain seq x y z
N MET A 1 -5.04 -13.34 16.23
CA MET A 1 -4.54 -11.95 16.26
C MET A 1 -3.12 -11.84 16.79
N ARG A 2 -2.78 -12.45 17.93
CA ARG A 2 -1.46 -12.35 18.58
C ARG A 2 -0.25 -12.56 17.65
N LEU A 3 -0.33 -13.51 16.72
CA LEU A 3 0.74 -13.76 15.75
C LEU A 3 1.04 -12.53 14.87
N LEU A 4 0.01 -11.85 14.35
CA LEU A 4 0.18 -10.70 13.46
C LEU A 4 0.65 -9.43 14.19
N THR A 5 0.57 -9.38 15.51
CA THR A 5 0.87 -8.15 16.29
C THR A 5 2.15 -8.25 17.12
N HIS A 6 2.73 -9.44 17.30
CA HIS A 6 3.89 -9.64 18.16
C HIS A 6 5.11 -10.27 17.48
N GLU A 7 4.93 -10.93 16.33
CA GLU A 7 6.06 -11.53 15.62
C GLU A 7 6.81 -10.48 14.76
N PRO A 8 8.15 -10.53 14.68
CA PRO A 8 8.94 -9.70 13.78
C PRO A 8 8.50 -9.87 12.32
N VAL A 9 8.65 -8.82 11.50
CA VAL A 9 8.20 -8.80 10.11
C VAL A 9 8.87 -9.91 9.28
N GLU A 10 10.14 -10.17 9.55
CA GLU A 10 10.93 -11.22 8.91
C GLU A 10 10.37 -12.60 9.21
N GLN A 11 9.97 -12.83 10.47
CA GLN A 11 9.36 -14.08 10.89
C GLN A 11 7.95 -14.25 10.31
N LEU A 12 7.17 -13.16 10.24
CA LEU A 12 5.86 -13.18 9.59
C LEU A 12 5.95 -13.61 8.13
N ARG A 13 6.94 -13.13 7.38
CA ARG A 13 7.16 -13.54 5.98
C ARG A 13 7.38 -15.04 5.87
N VAL A 14 8.28 -15.60 6.69
CA VAL A 14 8.56 -17.05 6.71
C VAL A 14 7.30 -17.83 7.06
N ILE A 15 6.53 -17.39 8.05
CA ILE A 15 5.26 -18.02 8.44
C ILE A 15 4.26 -18.00 7.28
N PHE A 16 4.14 -16.89 6.56
CA PHE A 16 3.19 -16.78 5.45
C PHE A 16 3.57 -17.69 4.27
N ASP A 17 4.86 -17.81 3.98
CA ASP A 17 5.36 -18.71 2.94
C ASP A 17 5.11 -20.18 3.32
N GLU A 18 5.40 -20.55 4.56
CA GLU A 18 5.18 -21.91 5.06
C GLU A 18 3.69 -22.26 5.14
N TYR A 19 2.85 -21.30 5.56
CA TYR A 19 1.40 -21.46 5.54
C TYR A 19 0.90 -21.77 4.13
N ARG A 20 1.35 -21.00 3.12
CA ARG A 20 0.99 -21.23 1.72
C ARG A 20 1.43 -22.61 1.24
N ARG A 21 2.63 -23.05 1.63
CA ARG A 21 3.18 -24.37 1.27
C ARG A 21 2.33 -25.51 1.84
N MET A 22 1.81 -25.37 3.06
CA MET A 22 1.04 -26.41 3.75
C MET A 22 -0.45 -26.41 3.39
N SER A 23 -1.07 -25.24 3.25
CA SER A 23 -2.52 -25.11 3.05
C SER A 23 -2.93 -25.01 1.57
N GLY A 24 -2.00 -24.63 0.69
CA GLY A 24 -2.29 -24.29 -0.70
C GLY A 24 -2.96 -22.93 -0.90
N GLN A 25 -3.24 -22.18 0.18
CA GLN A 25 -3.85 -20.86 0.16
C GLN A 25 -2.90 -19.81 0.75
N SER A 26 -2.90 -18.61 0.18
CA SER A 26 -2.19 -17.48 0.77
C SER A 26 -2.85 -17.01 2.07
N MET A 27 -2.05 -16.40 2.94
CA MET A 27 -2.58 -15.80 4.17
C MET A 27 -3.64 -14.72 3.87
N GLN A 28 -3.50 -13.98 2.77
CA GLN A 28 -4.49 -12.99 2.35
C GLN A 28 -5.83 -13.62 1.97
N GLU A 29 -5.82 -14.75 1.24
CA GLU A 29 -7.04 -15.47 0.86
C GLU A 29 -7.73 -16.04 2.10
N ALA A 30 -6.96 -16.67 2.99
CA ALA A 30 -7.49 -17.19 4.25
C ALA A 30 -8.16 -16.07 5.08
N ILE A 31 -7.52 -14.90 5.20
CA ILE A 31 -8.10 -13.77 5.93
C ILE A 31 -9.38 -13.24 5.25
N GLN A 32 -9.42 -13.22 3.92
CA GLN A 32 -10.60 -12.75 3.19
C GLN A 32 -11.81 -13.67 3.39
N THR A 33 -11.59 -14.98 3.48
CA THR A 33 -12.63 -15.98 3.68
C THR A 33 -13.11 -16.03 5.13
N GLU A 34 -12.19 -16.02 6.09
CA GLU A 34 -12.49 -16.29 7.51
C GLU A 34 -12.95 -15.06 8.29
N PHE A 35 -12.62 -13.85 7.84
CA PHE A 35 -12.92 -12.61 8.57
C PHE A 35 -13.74 -11.65 7.72
N SER A 36 -14.42 -10.72 8.38
CA SER A 36 -15.21 -9.68 7.73
C SER A 36 -15.03 -8.32 8.42
N GLY A 37 -15.61 -7.28 7.80
CA GLY A 37 -15.60 -5.92 8.33
C GLY A 37 -14.20 -5.36 8.58
N ASP A 38 -14.09 -4.54 9.63
CA ASP A 38 -12.87 -3.81 9.97
C ASP A 38 -11.73 -4.72 10.43
N LEU A 39 -12.06 -5.85 11.08
CA LEU A 39 -11.05 -6.81 11.51
C LEU A 39 -10.32 -7.42 10.31
N ARG A 40 -11.07 -7.83 9.27
CA ARG A 40 -10.48 -8.29 8.01
C ARG A 40 -9.56 -7.23 7.41
N ASN A 41 -10.04 -5.99 7.33
CA ASN A 41 -9.29 -4.89 6.74
C ASN A 41 -7.98 -4.61 7.51
N ALA A 42 -8.03 -4.64 8.85
CA ALA A 42 -6.87 -4.47 9.70
C ALA A 42 -5.85 -5.62 9.51
N MET A 43 -6.31 -6.87 9.51
CA MET A 43 -5.43 -8.03 9.33
C MET A 43 -4.78 -8.05 7.94
N LEU A 44 -5.55 -7.75 6.89
CA LEU A 44 -5.01 -7.62 5.53
C LEU A 44 -3.98 -6.49 5.43
N THR A 45 -4.20 -5.38 6.13
CA THR A 45 -3.26 -4.26 6.17
C THR A 45 -1.93 -4.70 6.79
N ILE A 46 -1.96 -5.42 7.90
CA ILE A 46 -0.75 -5.95 8.54
C ILE A 46 -0.02 -6.92 7.61
N VAL A 47 -0.73 -7.89 7.02
CA VAL A 47 -0.12 -8.89 6.14
C VAL A 47 0.49 -8.26 4.89
N LYS A 48 -0.24 -7.37 4.21
CA LYS A 48 0.26 -6.69 3.00
C LYS A 48 1.49 -5.83 3.31
N SER A 49 1.44 -5.05 4.38
CA SER A 49 2.56 -4.17 4.77
C SER A 49 3.80 -4.95 5.25
N ALA A 50 3.61 -6.11 5.86
CA ALA A 50 4.71 -7.01 6.22
C ALA A 50 5.36 -7.65 4.98
N ILE A 51 4.56 -8.05 3.98
CA ILE A 51 5.08 -8.68 2.76
C ILE A 51 5.82 -7.67 1.89
N ASN A 52 5.15 -6.59 1.47
CA ASN A 52 5.74 -5.55 0.65
C ASN A 52 5.09 -4.20 0.99
N ARG A 53 5.78 -3.43 1.84
CA ARG A 53 5.31 -2.12 2.30
C ARG A 53 5.17 -1.11 1.16
N ALA A 54 6.12 -1.09 0.23
CA ALA A 54 6.10 -0.18 -0.91
C ALA A 54 4.89 -0.46 -1.82
N GLN A 55 4.65 -1.73 -2.14
CA GLN A 55 3.46 -2.16 -2.87
C GLN A 55 2.16 -1.81 -2.13
N TYR A 56 2.10 -2.02 -0.81
CA TYR A 56 0.92 -1.65 -0.02
C TYR A 56 0.58 -0.16 -0.14
N TYR A 57 1.57 0.73 -0.03
CA TYR A 57 1.35 2.16 -0.21
C TYR A 57 0.98 2.52 -1.66
N ALA A 58 1.60 1.88 -2.65
CA ALA A 58 1.23 2.07 -4.05
C ALA A 58 -0.25 1.71 -4.31
N GLU A 59 -0.72 0.59 -3.78
CA GLU A 59 -2.12 0.15 -3.87
C GLU A 59 -3.08 1.13 -3.17
N LYS A 60 -2.68 1.65 -2.00
CA LYS A 60 -3.46 2.66 -1.27
C LYS A 60 -3.56 3.98 -2.01
N LEU A 61 -2.45 4.46 -2.60
CA LEU A 61 -2.43 5.67 -3.42
C LEU A 61 -3.34 5.53 -4.64
N GLU A 62 -3.26 4.41 -5.36
CA GLU A 62 -4.15 4.18 -6.51
C GLU A 62 -5.62 4.11 -6.10
N SER A 63 -5.92 3.43 -4.98
CA SER A 63 -7.28 3.34 -4.46
C SER A 63 -7.83 4.72 -4.09
N ALA A 64 -7.02 5.57 -3.45
CA ALA A 64 -7.40 6.94 -3.09
C ALA A 64 -7.65 7.84 -4.31
N MET A 65 -6.89 7.63 -5.39
CA MET A 65 -7.05 8.38 -6.65
C MET A 65 -8.19 7.88 -7.54
N LYS A 66 -8.55 6.59 -7.46
CA LYS A 66 -9.63 5.97 -8.26
C LYS A 66 -10.98 5.89 -7.54
N GLY A 67 -11.02 6.13 -6.23
CA GLY A 67 -12.24 6.05 -5.43
C GLY A 67 -13.38 6.91 -5.98
N LEU A 68 -14.62 6.52 -5.66
CA LEU A 68 -15.85 7.25 -6.03
C LEU A 68 -15.80 8.71 -5.55
N ARG A 69 -15.12 8.93 -4.41
CA ARG A 69 -14.71 10.22 -3.89
C ARG A 69 -13.19 10.23 -3.85
N PHE A 70 -12.61 11.34 -4.26
CA PHE A 70 -11.18 11.58 -4.16
C PHE A 70 -10.79 11.66 -2.68
N ASP A 71 -9.90 10.77 -2.23
CA ASP A 71 -9.47 10.68 -0.82
C ASP A 71 -8.14 11.42 -0.63
N ASP A 72 -8.26 12.75 -0.52
CA ASP A 72 -7.14 13.67 -0.35
C ASP A 72 -6.31 13.37 0.91
N ASP A 73 -6.99 13.07 2.02
CA ASP A 73 -6.34 12.82 3.30
C ASP A 73 -5.39 11.62 3.23
N THR A 74 -5.77 10.57 2.51
CA THR A 74 -4.88 9.41 2.30
C THR A 74 -3.71 9.74 1.39
N ILE A 75 -3.91 10.50 0.31
CA ILE A 75 -2.83 10.90 -0.60
C ILE A 75 -1.81 11.74 0.14
N ILE A 76 -2.26 12.83 0.80
CA ILE A 76 -1.39 13.74 1.57
C ILE A 76 -0.64 12.97 2.65
N ARG A 77 -1.34 12.16 3.44
CA ARG A 77 -0.73 11.39 4.54
C ARG A 77 0.37 10.47 4.03
N ILE A 78 0.16 9.77 2.92
CA ILE A 78 1.18 8.85 2.36
C ILE A 78 2.34 9.66 1.77
N ILE A 79 2.08 10.62 0.87
CA ILE A 79 3.16 11.37 0.22
C ILE A 79 4.03 12.09 1.25
N VAL A 80 3.43 12.82 2.19
CA VAL A 80 4.18 13.59 3.20
C VAL A 80 4.92 12.68 4.18
N SER A 81 4.32 11.57 4.63
CA SER A 81 4.99 10.71 5.61
C SER A 81 6.07 9.81 5.01
N ARG A 82 6.09 9.62 3.69
CA ARG A 82 6.99 8.67 3.01
C ARG A 82 8.02 9.33 2.10
N CYS A 83 7.88 10.62 1.76
CA CYS A 83 8.73 11.31 0.79
C CYS A 83 10.24 11.22 1.10
N GLU A 84 10.61 11.19 2.38
CA GLU A 84 12.01 11.09 2.83
C GLU A 84 12.38 9.70 3.38
N ILE A 85 11.52 8.69 3.21
CA ILE A 85 11.72 7.35 3.78
C ILE A 85 11.86 6.29 2.70
N ASP A 86 10.83 6.09 1.89
CA ASP A 86 10.76 5.01 0.89
C ASP A 86 9.85 5.34 -0.31
N LEU A 87 9.67 6.63 -0.61
CA LEU A 87 8.80 7.05 -1.70
C LEU A 87 9.30 6.59 -3.08
N ASP A 88 10.61 6.46 -3.28
CA ASP A 88 11.16 5.95 -4.53
C ASP A 88 10.87 4.46 -4.74
N GLU A 89 10.92 3.64 -3.70
CA GLU A 89 10.46 2.24 -3.78
C GLU A 89 8.96 2.17 -4.05
N ILE A 90 8.16 3.03 -3.40
CA ILE A 90 6.71 3.13 -3.66
C ILE A 90 6.45 3.52 -5.12
N LYS A 91 7.19 4.48 -5.68
CA LYS A 91 7.12 4.86 -7.10
C LYS A 91 7.45 3.69 -8.02
N GLY A 92 8.48 2.91 -7.68
CA GLY A 92 8.87 1.70 -8.40
C GLY A 92 7.77 0.64 -8.45
N GLU A 93 7.20 0.29 -7.29
CA GLU A 93 6.08 -0.67 -7.25
C GLU A 93 4.83 -0.13 -7.92
N TYR A 94 4.54 1.17 -7.77
CA TYR A 94 3.41 1.80 -8.44
C TYR A 94 3.53 1.72 -9.97
N LEU A 95 4.69 2.03 -10.52
CA LEU A 95 4.96 1.91 -11.96
C LEU A 95 4.84 0.47 -12.44
N LYS A 96 5.40 -0.48 -11.69
CA LYS A 96 5.35 -1.91 -12.01
C LYS A 96 3.93 -2.47 -12.06
N ILE A 97 3.06 -2.04 -11.14
CA ILE A 97 1.69 -2.56 -11.00
C ILE A 97 0.71 -1.86 -11.95
N TYR A 98 0.84 -0.54 -12.12
CA TYR A 98 -0.15 0.26 -12.84
C TYR A 98 0.32 0.75 -14.22
N HIS A 99 1.57 0.46 -14.59
CA HIS A 99 2.17 0.83 -15.89
C HIS A 99 2.08 2.34 -16.21
N LYS A 100 2.04 3.17 -15.16
CA LYS A 100 2.05 4.63 -15.20
C LYS A 100 2.78 5.14 -13.98
N THR A 101 3.47 6.27 -14.09
CA THR A 101 4.20 6.83 -12.94
C THR A 101 3.23 7.42 -11.92
N LEU A 102 3.62 7.40 -10.65
CA LEU A 102 2.87 8.08 -9.59
C LEU A 102 2.77 9.58 -9.88
N TYR A 103 3.85 10.18 -10.37
CA TYR A 103 3.90 11.56 -10.83
C TYR A 103 2.80 11.87 -11.86
N HIS A 104 2.70 11.07 -12.92
CA HIS A 104 1.70 11.27 -13.96
C HIS A 104 0.27 11.12 -13.43
N SER A 105 0.05 10.17 -12.52
CA SER A 105 -1.27 9.96 -11.92
C SER A 105 -1.72 11.15 -11.08
N ILE A 106 -0.82 11.74 -10.30
CA ILE A 106 -1.09 12.96 -9.52
C ILE A 106 -1.28 14.17 -10.44
N GLN A 107 -0.43 14.31 -11.47
CA GLN A 107 -0.51 15.41 -12.42
C GLN A 107 -1.86 15.48 -13.14
N THR A 108 -2.42 14.33 -13.48
CA THR A 108 -3.69 14.22 -14.22
C THR A 108 -4.92 14.30 -13.32
N ARG A 109 -4.83 13.84 -12.06
CA ARG A 109 -5.97 13.80 -11.12
C ARG A 109 -6.11 15.06 -10.27
N ILE A 110 -5.00 15.74 -9.97
CA ILE A 110 -4.97 16.87 -9.03
C ILE A 110 -4.72 18.16 -9.82
N SER A 111 -5.31 19.27 -9.37
CA SER A 111 -5.15 20.58 -9.98
C SER A 111 -4.73 21.65 -8.96
N GLY A 112 -4.36 22.83 -9.47
CA GLY A 112 -3.98 23.98 -8.65
C GLY A 112 -2.70 23.77 -7.85
N ASP A 113 -2.55 24.58 -6.81
CA ASP A 113 -1.36 24.60 -5.94
C ASP A 113 -1.15 23.29 -5.19
N TYR A 114 -2.25 22.59 -4.90
CA TYR A 114 -2.19 21.26 -4.30
C TYR A 114 -1.44 20.26 -5.18
N ARG A 115 -1.68 20.25 -6.50
CA ARG A 115 -0.87 19.45 -7.44
C ARG A 115 0.59 19.86 -7.37
N THR A 116 0.87 21.17 -7.44
CA THR A 116 2.24 21.69 -7.44
C THR A 116 3.01 21.23 -6.20
N ALA A 117 2.39 21.32 -5.02
CA ALA A 117 2.98 20.85 -3.76
C ALA A 117 3.22 19.33 -3.76
N MET A 118 2.24 18.53 -4.20
CA MET A 118 2.40 17.07 -4.24
C MET A 118 3.49 16.63 -5.23
N LEU A 119 3.55 17.24 -6.42
CA LEU A 119 4.59 16.94 -7.41
C LEU A 119 5.98 17.35 -6.91
N ALA A 120 6.10 18.45 -6.17
CA ALA A 120 7.36 18.85 -5.54
C ALA A 120 7.86 17.79 -4.53
N LEU A 121 6.95 17.21 -3.73
CA LEU A 121 7.28 16.13 -2.78
C LEU A 121 7.60 14.79 -3.46
N ILE A 122 6.95 14.49 -4.59
CA ILE A 122 7.19 13.27 -5.38
C ILE A 122 8.53 13.34 -6.15
N GLY A 123 8.98 14.56 -6.46
CA GLY A 123 10.21 14.80 -7.18
C GLY A 123 10.09 14.45 -8.67
N THR A 124 11.13 13.83 -9.22
CA THR A 124 11.21 13.56 -10.67
C THR A 124 10.26 12.45 -11.11
N PRO A 125 9.74 12.51 -12.36
CA PRO A 125 8.81 11.54 -12.94
C PRO A 125 9.29 10.10 -12.94
#